data_AF-A0A1F4D709-F1
#
_entry.id   AF-A0A1F4D709-F1
#
_cell.length_a   1.000
_cell.length_b   1.000
_cell.length_c   1.000
_cell.angle_alpha   90.00
_cell.angle_beta   90.00
_cell.angle_gamma   90.00
#
_symmetry.space_group_name_H-M   'P 1'
#
loop_
_entity.id
_entity.type
_entity.pdbx_description
1 polymer ?
#
loop_
_entity_poly.entity_id
_entity_poly.type
_entity_poly.pdbx_seq_one_letter_code
_entity_poly.pdbx_strand_id
1 'polypeptide(L)'
;MAAYAPLGFLLALGFRERFPAFRAVLDAAALATLLSLAMEGVQMFLPTRIASNLDILTNGAGGLFGAMAAPLLSPSGFPGRRLAAWRQRLFTPGTIADTGLVIVCLWLFTHLHPTAQLFGTGNLRGSLDLPVYFLHTPRLLLFAEAAIVFFNLLGLGLLITALTRDADRRFRIVAAAIAAGLLLKTVAAVILFDSPGPLAWLTPGVALGLTLGGVLLHALVRMPYVAKLITALICLGAAVAVINLAPENPYQTIPAKLIAGSTTQLLRFSNIVRALSELWPFLAIAYLIAAALRLAQIRQRDPL
;
A
#
# COMPACT_ATOMS: atom_id res chain seq x y z
N MET A 1 13.07 14.76 8.65
CA MET A 1 13.09 15.39 7.31
C MET A 1 12.16 14.70 6.31
N ALA A 2 12.34 13.42 5.94
CA ALA A 2 11.56 12.82 4.84
C ALA A 2 10.06 12.55 5.12
N ALA A 3 9.64 12.43 6.38
CA ALA A 3 8.28 11.97 6.72
C ALA A 3 7.15 12.90 6.25
N TYR A 4 7.38 14.22 6.23
CA TYR A 4 6.36 15.22 5.87
C TYR A 4 6.44 15.67 4.42
N ALA A 5 7.45 15.21 3.66
CA ALA A 5 7.55 15.53 2.23
C ALA A 5 6.35 15.01 1.41
N PRO A 6 5.87 13.76 1.58
CA PRO A 6 4.65 13.33 0.89
C PRO A 6 3.42 14.17 1.25
N LEU A 7 3.30 14.58 2.52
CA LEU A 7 2.20 15.42 2.98
C LEU A 7 2.22 16.79 2.29
N GLY A 8 3.36 17.48 2.32
CA GLY A 8 3.52 18.77 1.66
C GLY A 8 3.26 18.71 0.16
N PHE A 9 3.73 17.64 -0.50
CA PHE A 9 3.45 17.39 -1.91
C PHE A 9 1.95 17.25 -2.21
N LEU A 10 1.24 16.41 -1.45
CA LEU A 10 -0.19 16.15 -1.65
C LEU A 10 -1.05 17.38 -1.35
N LEU A 11 -0.75 18.10 -0.26
CA LEU A 11 -1.44 19.35 0.09
C LEU A 11 -1.24 20.41 -1.01
N ALA A 12 -0.01 20.56 -1.50
CA ALA A 12 0.27 21.51 -2.57
C ALA A 12 -0.49 21.12 -3.85
N LEU A 13 -0.52 19.84 -4.24
CA LEU A 13 -1.33 19.40 -5.39
C LEU A 13 -2.82 19.72 -5.22
N GLY A 14 -3.40 19.50 -4.03
CA GLY A 14 -4.80 19.83 -3.75
C GLY A 14 -5.07 21.34 -3.80
N PHE A 15 -4.19 22.16 -3.21
CA PHE A 15 -4.32 23.61 -3.21
C PHE A 15 -4.12 24.23 -4.60
N ARG A 16 -3.39 23.57 -5.51
CA ARG A 16 -3.22 24.02 -6.90
C ARG A 16 -4.54 24.08 -7.67
N GLU A 17 -5.58 23.38 -7.24
CA GLU A 17 -6.91 23.47 -7.86
C GLU A 17 -7.57 24.84 -7.63
N ARG A 18 -7.20 25.54 -6.54
CA ARG A 18 -7.80 26.82 -6.15
C ARG A 18 -6.82 28.00 -6.16
N PHE A 19 -5.52 27.73 -6.07
CA PHE A 19 -4.49 28.76 -5.85
C PHE A 19 -3.29 28.64 -6.81
N PRO A 20 -2.58 29.76 -7.08
CA PRO A 20 -1.34 29.75 -7.85
C PRO A 20 -0.26 28.94 -7.14
N ALA A 21 0.72 28.44 -7.89
CA ALA A 21 1.71 27.48 -7.41
C ALA A 21 2.46 27.94 -6.16
N PHE A 22 2.86 29.22 -6.11
CA PHE A 22 3.55 29.78 -4.96
C PHE A 22 2.70 29.72 -3.67
N ARG A 23 1.43 30.12 -3.72
CA ARG A 23 0.52 30.06 -2.56
C ARG A 23 0.25 28.63 -2.15
N ALA A 24 -0.02 27.75 -3.11
CA ALA A 24 -0.24 26.33 -2.82
C ALA A 24 0.97 25.67 -2.11
N VAL A 25 2.20 26.05 -2.49
CA VAL A 25 3.41 25.58 -1.83
C VAL A 25 3.53 26.14 -0.41
N LEU A 26 3.31 27.44 -0.24
CA LEU A 26 3.41 28.11 1.06
C LEU A 26 2.38 27.59 2.06
N ASP A 27 1.12 27.48 1.63
CA ASP A 27 0.02 27.00 2.47
C ASP A 27 0.22 25.53 2.85
N ALA A 28 0.71 24.69 1.92
CA ALA A 28 1.04 23.30 2.19
C ALA A 28 2.19 23.17 3.21
N ALA A 29 3.25 23.97 3.07
CA ALA A 29 4.37 23.99 3.99
C ALA A 29 3.96 24.50 5.38
N ALA A 30 3.12 25.54 5.44
CA ALA A 30 2.58 26.08 6.68
C ALA A 30 1.71 25.03 7.39
N LEU A 31 0.79 24.37 6.68
CA LEU A 31 -0.08 23.35 7.26
C LEU A 31 0.70 22.11 7.73
N ALA A 32 1.71 21.68 6.97
CA ALA A 32 2.61 20.60 7.38
C ALA A 32 3.38 20.97 8.66
N THR A 33 3.83 22.23 8.78
CA THR A 33 4.52 22.73 9.98
C THR A 33 3.58 22.83 11.17
N LEU A 34 2.36 23.35 10.98
CA LEU A 34 1.32 23.42 12.01
C LEU A 34 0.92 22.03 12.52
N LEU A 35 0.80 21.05 11.61
CA LEU A 35 0.55 19.66 12.01
C LEU A 35 1.71 19.11 12.85
N SER A 36 2.97 19.40 12.47
CA SER A 36 4.12 19.01 13.29
C SER A 36 4.11 19.66 14.66
N LEU A 37 3.75 20.95 14.73
CA LEU A 37 3.63 21.68 15.99
C LEU A 37 2.52 21.08 16.89
N ALA A 38 1.36 20.77 16.32
CA ALA A 38 0.25 20.16 17.04
C ALA A 38 0.63 18.76 17.57
N MET A 39 1.28 17.94 16.74
CA MET A 39 1.78 16.62 17.15
C MET A 39 2.81 16.73 18.27
N GLU A 40 3.72 17.70 18.20
CA GLU A 40 4.72 17.96 19.24
C GLU A 40 4.05 18.42 20.55
N GLY A 41 3.03 19.28 20.45
CA GLY A 41 2.23 19.74 21.58
C GLY A 41 1.47 18.61 22.28
N VAL A 42 0.88 17.68 21.51
CA VAL A 42 0.26 16.47 22.07
C VAL A 42 1.30 15.57 22.74
N GLN A 43 2.50 15.46 22.15
CA GLN A 43 3.57 14.64 22.70
C GLN A 43 4.16 15.17 24.01
N MET A 44 3.99 16.46 24.34
CA MET A 44 4.36 16.99 25.66
C MET A 44 3.59 16.32 26.82
N PHE A 45 2.43 15.73 26.53
CA PHE A 45 1.62 15.03 27.53
C PHE A 45 1.99 13.54 27.67
N LEU A 46 2.97 13.03 26.90
CA LEU A 46 3.45 11.65 27.00
C LEU A 46 4.64 11.58 27.97
N PRO A 47 4.52 10.87 29.12
CA PRO A 47 5.54 10.85 30.18
C PRO A 47 6.94 10.38 29.74
N THR A 48 7.00 9.65 28.62
CA THR A 48 8.20 8.97 28.12
C THR A 48 8.87 9.70 26.95
N ARG A 49 8.40 10.88 26.52
CA ARG A 49 8.96 11.59 25.35
C ARG A 49 9.36 13.03 25.67
N ILE A 50 10.56 13.41 25.21
CA ILE A 50 11.04 14.79 25.23
C ILE A 50 10.67 15.42 23.90
N ALA A 51 9.87 16.49 23.95
CA ALA A 51 9.54 17.26 22.77
C ALA A 51 10.79 17.98 22.21
N SER A 52 10.96 18.01 20.90
CA SER A 52 12.13 18.58 20.22
C SER A 52 11.73 19.58 19.12
N ASN A 53 12.21 20.81 19.25
CA ASN A 53 12.09 21.84 18.19
C ASN A 53 12.73 21.40 16.85
N LEU A 54 13.66 20.44 16.91
CA LEU A 54 14.30 19.86 15.73
C LEU A 54 13.31 19.00 14.91
N ASP A 55 12.36 18.33 15.56
CA ASP A 55 11.32 17.55 14.87
C ASP A 55 10.40 18.50 14.08
N ILE A 56 10.03 19.66 14.65
CA ILE A 56 9.25 20.71 13.95
C ILE A 56 10.00 21.26 12.74
N LEU A 57 11.26 21.68 12.91
CA LEU A 57 12.06 22.24 11.82
C LEU A 57 12.25 21.22 10.68
N THR A 58 12.59 19.98 11.03
CA THR A 58 12.88 18.95 10.03
C THR A 58 11.62 18.46 9.32
N ASN A 59 10.46 18.43 9.97
CA ASN A 59 9.18 18.12 9.35
C ASN A 59 8.67 19.27 8.48
N GLY A 60 8.80 20.52 8.95
CA GLY A 60 8.46 21.71 8.17
C GLY A 60 9.29 21.83 6.89
N ALA A 61 10.62 21.65 6.99
CA ALA A 61 11.51 21.60 5.84
C ALA A 61 11.14 20.45 4.88
N GLY A 62 10.83 19.27 5.42
CA GLY A 62 10.31 18.14 4.64
C GLY A 62 9.04 18.50 3.86
N GLY A 63 8.05 19.08 4.53
CA GLY A 63 6.81 19.55 3.95
C GLY A 63 7.03 20.59 2.84
N LEU A 64 7.94 21.55 3.05
CA LEU A 64 8.31 22.53 2.04
C LEU A 64 8.93 21.87 0.79
N PHE A 65 9.94 21.02 0.96
CA PHE A 65 10.57 20.32 -0.17
C PHE A 65 9.57 19.46 -0.95
N GLY A 66 8.68 18.77 -0.24
CA GLY A 66 7.58 18.03 -0.85
C GLY A 66 6.63 18.92 -1.64
N ALA A 67 6.21 20.04 -1.05
CA ALA A 67 5.33 21.01 -1.68
C ALA A 67 5.96 21.61 -2.95
N MET A 68 7.25 21.97 -2.90
CA MET A 68 8.00 22.47 -4.06
C MET A 68 8.09 21.46 -5.21
N ALA A 69 7.96 20.16 -4.95
CA ALA A 69 7.93 19.14 -6.00
C ALA A 69 6.54 19.03 -6.68
N ALA A 70 5.47 19.50 -6.06
CA ALA A 70 4.10 19.40 -6.59
C ALA A 70 3.89 20.09 -7.95
N PRO A 71 4.42 21.30 -8.21
CA PRO A 71 4.32 21.93 -9.52
C PRO A 71 4.98 21.13 -10.65
N LEU A 72 6.05 20.37 -10.36
CA LEU A 72 6.75 19.55 -11.36
C LEU A 72 5.87 18.40 -11.85
N LEU A 73 5.14 17.76 -10.93
CA LEU A 73 4.24 16.63 -11.22
C LEU A 73 2.80 17.06 -11.54
N SER A 74 2.53 18.37 -11.59
CA SER A 74 1.25 18.91 -12.04
C SER A 74 0.98 18.53 -13.50
N PRO A 75 -0.28 18.29 -13.92
CA PRO A 75 -0.63 17.94 -15.30
C PRO A 75 -0.15 18.96 -16.35
N SER A 76 0.14 20.20 -15.94
CA SER A 76 0.69 21.25 -16.81
C SER A 76 2.21 21.15 -17.04
N GLY A 77 2.96 20.57 -16.09
CA GLY A 77 4.42 20.39 -16.13
C GLY A 77 4.86 19.20 -16.99
N PHE A 78 6.13 19.17 -17.42
CA PHE A 78 6.65 18.17 -18.35
C PHE A 78 6.53 16.70 -17.86
N PRO A 79 6.93 16.32 -16.63
CA PRO A 79 6.73 14.95 -16.18
C PRO A 79 5.26 14.66 -15.83
N GLY A 80 4.54 15.63 -15.24
CA GLY A 80 3.13 15.46 -14.89
C GLY A 80 2.21 15.27 -16.09
N ARG A 81 2.43 15.99 -17.19
CA ARG A 81 1.67 15.82 -18.45
C ARG A 81 1.85 14.42 -19.04
N ARG A 82 3.09 13.89 -19.04
CA ARG A 82 3.35 12.52 -19.53
C ARG A 82 2.69 11.48 -18.63
N LEU A 83 2.76 11.66 -17.31
CA LEU A 83 2.11 10.77 -16.35
C LEU A 83 0.58 10.79 -16.51
N ALA A 84 -0.02 11.98 -16.64
CA ALA A 84 -1.44 12.15 -16.91
C ALA A 84 -1.86 11.48 -18.23
N ALA A 85 -1.09 11.68 -19.31
CA ALA A 85 -1.35 11.03 -20.59
C ALA A 85 -1.24 9.50 -20.50
N TRP A 86 -0.24 8.97 -19.77
CA TRP A 86 -0.09 7.53 -19.53
C TRP A 86 -1.27 6.97 -18.73
N ARG A 87 -1.68 7.66 -17.66
CA ARG A 87 -2.85 7.32 -16.84
C ARG A 87 -4.14 7.31 -17.64
N GLN A 88 -4.37 8.31 -18.50
CA GLN A 88 -5.56 8.39 -19.35
C GLN A 88 -5.61 7.30 -20.43
N ARG A 89 -4.44 6.85 -20.91
CA ARG A 89 -4.33 5.76 -21.89
C ARG A 89 -4.63 4.39 -21.27
N LEU A 90 -4.12 4.13 -20.07
CA LEU A 90 -4.17 2.78 -19.49
C LEU A 90 -5.41 2.51 -18.63
N PHE A 91 -5.93 3.52 -17.94
CA PHE A 91 -6.94 3.32 -16.90
C PHE A 91 -8.22 4.11 -17.19
N THR A 92 -9.34 3.60 -16.68
CA THR A 92 -10.67 4.21 -16.81
C THR A 92 -10.69 5.61 -16.16
N PRO A 93 -11.31 6.63 -16.76
CA PRO A 93 -11.39 7.96 -16.15
C PRO A 93 -12.34 7.98 -14.94
N GLY A 94 -12.16 8.98 -14.07
CA GLY A 94 -13.08 9.29 -12.98
C GLY A 94 -12.50 9.04 -11.58
N THR A 95 -13.04 9.77 -10.59
CA THR A 95 -12.53 9.81 -9.23
C THR A 95 -12.45 8.43 -8.57
N ILE A 96 -13.41 7.53 -8.82
CA ILE A 96 -13.37 6.16 -8.28
C ILE A 96 -12.14 5.41 -8.80
N ALA A 97 -11.83 5.55 -10.09
CA ALA A 97 -10.68 4.87 -10.66
C ALA A 97 -9.37 5.45 -10.09
N ASP A 98 -9.33 6.77 -9.86
CA ASP A 98 -8.19 7.43 -9.22
C ASP A 98 -7.99 6.99 -7.77
N THR A 99 -9.06 6.88 -6.98
CA THR A 99 -8.99 6.33 -5.62
C THR A 99 -8.46 4.89 -5.62
N GLY A 100 -8.94 4.06 -6.55
CA GLY A 100 -8.46 2.68 -6.69
C GLY A 100 -6.99 2.60 -7.06
N LEU A 101 -6.51 3.50 -7.92
CA LEU A 101 -5.09 3.58 -8.28
C LEU A 101 -4.22 4.04 -7.11
N VAL A 102 -4.69 4.98 -6.29
CA VAL A 102 -4.00 5.36 -5.05
C VAL A 102 -3.86 4.15 -4.14
N ILE A 103 -4.91 3.34 -3.99
CA ILE A 103 -4.84 2.09 -3.20
C ILE A 103 -3.82 1.11 -3.78
N VAL A 104 -3.79 0.92 -5.10
CA VAL A 104 -2.78 0.07 -5.76
C VAL A 104 -1.36 0.62 -5.56
N CYS A 105 -1.17 1.94 -5.60
CA CYS A 105 0.11 2.56 -5.31
C CYS A 105 0.53 2.34 -3.85
N LEU A 106 -0.40 2.51 -2.90
CA LEU A 106 -0.16 2.25 -1.48
C LEU A 106 0.26 0.80 -1.23
N TRP A 107 -0.29 -0.15 -1.99
CA TRP A 107 0.09 -1.56 -1.90
C TRP A 107 1.60 -1.76 -2.12
N LEU A 108 2.19 -1.10 -3.12
CA LEU A 108 3.63 -1.22 -3.40
C LEU A 108 4.48 -0.85 -2.19
N PHE A 109 4.08 0.18 -1.44
CA PHE A 109 4.79 0.63 -0.25
C PHE A 109 4.65 -0.36 0.93
N THR A 110 3.61 -1.20 0.97
CA THR A 110 3.49 -2.24 2.01
C THR A 110 4.68 -3.21 2.00
N HIS A 111 5.34 -3.41 0.85
CA HIS A 111 6.50 -4.30 0.74
C HIS A 111 7.78 -3.76 1.36
N LEU A 112 7.79 -2.49 1.76
CA LEU A 112 8.89 -1.93 2.55
C LEU A 112 8.81 -2.38 4.02
N HIS A 113 7.70 -2.98 4.45
CA HIS A 113 7.59 -3.62 5.76
C HIS A 113 8.27 -5.00 5.72
N PRO A 114 9.09 -5.33 6.73
CA PRO A 114 9.76 -6.63 6.84
C PRO A 114 8.76 -7.71 7.30
N THR A 115 7.74 -7.99 6.49
CA THR A 115 6.93 -9.20 6.65
C THR A 115 7.69 -10.42 6.13
N ALA A 116 7.58 -11.55 6.81
CA ALA A 116 8.15 -12.77 6.27
C ALA A 116 7.29 -13.38 5.15
N GLN A 117 5.96 -13.25 5.25
CA GLN A 117 5.02 -13.74 4.23
C GLN A 117 4.93 -12.75 3.07
N LEU A 118 5.15 -13.24 1.84
CA LEU A 118 4.98 -12.46 0.63
C LEU A 118 3.50 -12.03 0.49
N PHE A 119 3.27 -10.75 0.20
CA PHE A 119 1.94 -10.14 0.12
C PHE A 119 1.10 -10.24 1.41
N GLY A 120 1.69 -10.62 2.54
CA GLY A 120 1.03 -10.76 3.84
C GLY A 120 0.63 -9.43 4.46
N THR A 121 -0.28 -8.71 3.82
CA THR A 121 -0.92 -7.48 4.35
C THR A 121 -2.10 -7.85 5.25
N GLY A 122 -2.43 -6.99 6.21
CA GLY A 122 -3.54 -7.22 7.15
C GLY A 122 -3.23 -8.17 8.31
N ASN A 123 -1.96 -8.43 8.62
CA ASN A 123 -1.59 -9.18 9.82
C ASN A 123 -1.78 -8.31 11.07
N LEU A 124 -2.89 -8.52 11.79
CA LEU A 124 -3.27 -7.75 12.97
C LEU A 124 -2.82 -8.42 14.28
N ARG A 125 -2.23 -9.62 14.23
CA ARG A 125 -1.94 -10.41 15.42
C ARG A 125 -1.11 -9.67 16.46
N GLY A 126 -0.02 -9.03 16.03
CA GLY A 126 0.85 -8.28 16.95
C GLY A 126 0.24 -6.98 17.47
N SER A 127 -0.65 -6.34 16.70
CA SER A 127 -1.27 -5.06 17.08
C SER A 127 -2.51 -5.21 17.96
N LEU A 128 -3.24 -6.33 17.82
CA LEU A 128 -4.46 -6.63 18.57
C LEU A 128 -4.31 -7.75 19.59
N ASP A 129 -3.09 -8.25 19.79
CA ASP A 129 -2.77 -9.37 20.70
C ASP A 129 -3.66 -10.60 20.46
N LEU A 130 -3.83 -10.97 19.19
CA LEU A 130 -4.70 -12.09 18.81
C LEU A 130 -4.03 -13.42 19.18
N PRO A 131 -4.78 -14.40 19.71
CA PRO A 131 -4.22 -15.69 20.09
C PRO A 131 -3.76 -16.50 18.88
N VAL A 132 -2.78 -17.36 19.10
CA VAL A 132 -2.33 -18.35 18.09
C VAL A 132 -3.30 -19.52 18.10
N TYR A 133 -4.11 -19.62 17.04
CA TYR A 133 -5.13 -20.68 16.93
C TYR A 133 -4.57 -22.03 16.45
N PHE A 134 -3.47 -22.01 15.70
CA PHE A 134 -2.90 -23.21 15.08
C PHE A 134 -1.42 -23.37 15.40
N LEU A 135 -1.05 -24.58 15.80
CA LEU A 135 0.34 -24.96 16.04
C LEU A 135 1.11 -25.08 14.72
N HIS A 136 2.39 -24.73 14.79
CA HIS A 136 3.26 -24.78 13.64
C HIS A 136 3.46 -26.22 13.13
N THR A 137 3.09 -26.46 11.88
CA THR A 137 3.51 -27.63 11.11
C THR A 137 3.98 -27.18 9.73
N PRO A 138 5.04 -27.81 9.15
CA PRO A 138 5.56 -27.40 7.84
C PRO A 138 4.49 -27.40 6.74
N ARG A 139 3.58 -28.39 6.78
CA ARG A 139 2.49 -28.53 5.81
C ARG A 139 1.47 -27.40 5.94
N LEU A 140 1.06 -27.05 7.16
CA LEU A 140 0.11 -25.97 7.39
C LEU A 140 0.70 -24.61 7.00
N LEU A 141 1.97 -24.36 7.34
CA LEU A 141 2.66 -23.14 6.93
C LEU A 141 2.73 -23.03 5.40
N LEU A 142 3.11 -24.10 4.70
CA LEU A 142 3.17 -24.12 3.24
C LEU A 142 1.82 -23.75 2.61
N PHE A 143 0.72 -24.37 3.07
CA PHE A 143 -0.62 -24.07 2.54
C PHE A 143 -1.09 -22.66 2.92
N ALA A 144 -0.77 -22.18 4.12
CA ALA A 144 -1.10 -20.83 4.53
C ALA A 144 -0.36 -19.79 3.68
N GLU A 145 0.95 -19.95 3.46
CA GLU A 145 1.75 -19.09 2.58
C GLU A 145 1.20 -19.09 1.15
N ALA A 146 0.89 -20.27 0.61
CA ALA A 146 0.28 -20.39 -0.70
C ALA A 146 -1.07 -19.67 -0.79
N ALA A 147 -1.95 -19.87 0.18
CA ALA A 147 -3.26 -19.25 0.22
C ALA A 147 -3.18 -17.73 0.36
N ILE A 148 -2.30 -17.21 1.22
CA ILE A 148 -2.07 -15.76 1.39
C ILE A 148 -1.66 -15.13 0.05
N VAL A 149 -0.65 -15.70 -0.61
CA VAL A 149 -0.15 -15.19 -1.89
C VAL A 149 -1.21 -15.31 -2.97
N PHE A 150 -1.88 -16.46 -3.07
CA PHE A 150 -2.93 -16.74 -4.03
C PHE A 150 -4.07 -15.72 -3.92
N PHE A 151 -4.63 -15.54 -2.73
CA PHE A 151 -5.76 -14.63 -2.52
C PHE A 151 -5.37 -13.16 -2.70
N ASN A 152 -4.19 -12.74 -2.25
CA ASN A 152 -3.72 -11.37 -2.51
C ASN A 152 -3.48 -11.12 -4.00
N LEU A 153 -2.87 -12.06 -4.71
CA LEU A 153 -2.62 -11.96 -6.15
C LEU A 153 -3.92 -11.85 -6.94
N LEU A 154 -4.92 -12.69 -6.62
CA LEU A 154 -6.24 -12.61 -7.25
C LEU A 154 -6.95 -11.31 -6.90
N GLY A 155 -7.00 -10.94 -5.61
CA GLY A 155 -7.68 -9.74 -5.13
C GLY A 155 -7.14 -8.47 -5.78
N LEU A 156 -5.83 -8.27 -5.70
CA LEU A 156 -5.15 -7.13 -6.30
C LEU A 156 -5.20 -7.18 -7.83
N GLY A 157 -4.97 -8.35 -8.43
CA GLY A 157 -4.98 -8.51 -9.88
C GLY A 157 -6.32 -8.16 -10.49
N LEU A 158 -7.42 -8.59 -9.86
CA LEU A 158 -8.79 -8.26 -10.28
C LEU A 158 -9.12 -6.78 -10.05
N LEU A 159 -8.68 -6.20 -8.93
CA LEU A 159 -8.78 -4.76 -8.68
C LEU A 159 -8.10 -3.94 -9.80
N ILE A 160 -6.83 -4.21 -10.10
CA ILE A 160 -6.09 -3.53 -11.18
C ILE A 160 -6.76 -3.73 -12.53
N THR A 161 -7.23 -4.96 -12.79
CA THR A 161 -7.93 -5.30 -14.03
C THR A 161 -9.24 -4.52 -14.17
N ALA A 162 -9.97 -4.28 -13.07
CA ALA A 162 -11.19 -3.48 -13.06
C ALA A 162 -10.93 -1.98 -13.32
N LEU A 163 -9.73 -1.49 -12.96
CA LEU A 163 -9.29 -0.11 -13.22
C LEU A 163 -8.78 0.10 -14.66
N THR A 164 -8.39 -0.98 -15.33
CA THR A 164 -7.75 -0.94 -16.65
C THR A 164 -8.78 -0.80 -17.77
N ARG A 165 -8.53 0.14 -18.69
CA ARG A 165 -9.40 0.41 -19.85
C ARG A 165 -9.29 -0.66 -20.93
N ASP A 166 -8.08 -0.92 -21.41
CA ASP A 166 -7.82 -1.82 -22.54
C ASP A 166 -7.74 -3.28 -22.10
N ALA A 167 -8.57 -4.14 -22.71
CA ALA A 167 -8.60 -5.57 -22.38
C ALA A 167 -7.24 -6.27 -22.60
N ASP A 168 -6.54 -5.93 -23.68
CA ASP A 168 -5.27 -6.55 -24.10
C ASP A 168 -4.06 -6.12 -23.25
N ARG A 169 -4.25 -5.11 -22.38
CA ARG A 169 -3.20 -4.59 -21.49
C ARG A 169 -3.38 -5.04 -20.05
N ARG A 170 -4.56 -5.55 -19.67
CA ARG A 170 -4.90 -5.96 -18.29
C ARG A 170 -3.83 -6.83 -17.66
N PHE A 171 -3.52 -7.97 -18.29
CA PHE A 171 -2.55 -8.91 -17.73
C PHE A 171 -1.14 -8.30 -17.65
N ARG A 172 -0.73 -7.51 -18.65
CA ARG A 172 0.58 -6.83 -18.65
C ARG A 172 0.69 -5.80 -17.52
N ILE A 173 -0.37 -5.04 -17.26
CA ILE A 173 -0.38 -4.03 -16.19
C ILE A 173 -0.36 -4.72 -14.83
N VAL A 174 -1.13 -5.80 -14.64
CA VAL A 174 -1.07 -6.58 -13.41
C VAL A 174 0.34 -7.17 -13.22
N ALA A 175 0.89 -7.82 -14.25
CA ALA A 175 2.24 -8.38 -14.19
C ALA A 175 3.29 -7.31 -13.85
N ALA A 176 3.19 -6.11 -14.43
CA ALA A 176 4.09 -4.99 -14.12
C ALA A 176 3.94 -4.52 -12.67
N ALA A 177 2.72 -4.42 -12.14
CA ALA A 177 2.48 -4.05 -10.75
C ALA A 177 3.02 -5.09 -9.77
N ILE A 178 2.77 -6.38 -10.04
CA ILE A 178 3.31 -7.49 -9.25
C ILE A 178 4.84 -7.51 -9.30
N ALA A 179 5.44 -7.36 -10.49
CA ALA A 179 6.89 -7.30 -10.64
C ALA A 179 7.49 -6.11 -9.87
N ALA A 180 6.85 -4.94 -9.90
CA ALA A 180 7.26 -3.80 -9.09
C ALA A 180 7.20 -4.14 -7.59
N GLY A 181 6.13 -4.79 -7.12
CA GLY A 181 6.01 -5.20 -5.72
C GLY A 181 7.10 -6.20 -5.29
N LEU A 182 7.40 -7.20 -6.13
CA LEU A 182 8.49 -8.16 -5.89
C LEU A 182 9.87 -7.49 -5.89
N LEU A 183 10.09 -6.54 -6.79
CA LEU A 183 11.33 -5.75 -6.82
C LEU A 183 11.48 -4.93 -5.54
N LEU A 184 10.44 -4.19 -5.13
CA LEU A 184 10.46 -3.44 -3.88
C LEU A 184 10.71 -4.36 -2.68
N LYS A 185 10.07 -5.54 -2.65
CA LYS A 185 10.28 -6.52 -1.58
C LYS A 185 11.74 -7.00 -1.52
N THR A 186 12.31 -7.32 -2.68
CA THR A 186 13.70 -7.79 -2.79
C THR A 186 14.69 -6.71 -2.38
N VAL A 187 14.51 -5.48 -2.87
CA VAL A 187 15.32 -4.32 -2.51
C VAL A 187 15.22 -4.03 -1.01
N ALA A 188 14.01 -4.04 -0.45
CA ALA A 188 13.81 -3.84 0.97
C ALA A 188 14.50 -4.93 1.80
N ALA A 189 14.33 -6.21 1.42
CA ALA A 189 14.94 -7.33 2.14
C ALA A 189 16.47 -7.24 2.18
N VAL A 190 17.12 -6.92 1.06
CA VAL A 190 18.58 -6.85 0.96
C VAL A 190 19.15 -5.58 1.57
N ILE A 191 18.60 -4.41 1.21
CA ILE A 191 19.20 -3.12 1.58
C ILE A 191 18.79 -2.69 3.00
N LEU A 192 17.52 -2.90 3.36
CA LEU A 192 16.99 -2.37 4.63
C LEU A 192 17.15 -3.36 5.78
N PHE A 193 17.09 -4.66 5.52
CA PHE A 193 16.94 -5.69 6.56
C PHE A 193 18.02 -6.78 6.56
N ASP A 194 19.07 -6.66 5.75
CA ASP A 194 20.21 -7.60 5.68
C ASP A 194 19.78 -9.08 5.54
N SER A 195 18.79 -9.33 4.68
CA SER A 195 18.28 -10.68 4.42
C SER A 195 19.39 -11.63 3.96
N PRO A 196 19.37 -12.92 4.37
CA PRO A 196 20.36 -13.93 3.94
C PRO A 196 20.50 -14.08 2.42
N GLY A 197 19.45 -13.70 1.68
CA GLY A 197 19.48 -13.63 0.23
C GLY A 197 18.32 -12.81 -0.34
N PRO A 198 18.41 -12.40 -1.62
CA PRO A 198 17.40 -11.58 -2.29
C PRO A 198 16.05 -12.28 -2.45
N LEU A 199 16.06 -13.62 -2.54
CA LEU A 199 14.89 -14.46 -2.74
C LEU A 199 14.54 -15.31 -1.51
N ALA A 200 15.00 -14.91 -0.32
CA ALA A 200 14.68 -15.62 0.93
C ALA A 200 13.16 -15.70 1.21
N TRP A 201 12.37 -14.82 0.59
CA TRP A 201 10.91 -14.81 0.64
C TRP A 201 10.25 -15.82 -0.32
N LEU A 202 10.99 -16.43 -1.26
CA LEU A 202 10.46 -17.38 -2.24
C LEU A 202 10.45 -18.80 -1.68
N THR A 203 9.49 -19.06 -0.79
CA THR A 203 9.26 -20.41 -0.25
C THR A 203 8.47 -21.28 -1.25
N PRO A 204 8.43 -22.62 -1.07
CA PRO A 204 7.57 -23.48 -1.87
C PRO A 204 6.08 -23.10 -1.83
N GLY A 205 5.59 -22.65 -0.68
CA GLY A 205 4.22 -22.14 -0.52
C GLY A 205 3.98 -20.89 -1.38
N VAL A 206 4.90 -19.94 -1.32
CA VAL A 206 4.85 -18.73 -2.15
C VAL A 206 4.87 -19.05 -3.66
N ALA A 207 5.75 -19.96 -4.10
CA ALA A 207 5.82 -20.38 -5.49
C ALA A 207 4.50 -21.03 -5.97
N LEU A 208 3.89 -21.87 -5.12
CA LEU A 208 2.59 -22.50 -5.39
C LEU A 208 1.47 -21.45 -5.46
N GLY A 209 1.45 -20.48 -4.55
CA GLY A 209 0.48 -19.38 -4.56
C GLY A 209 0.60 -18.48 -5.81
N LEU A 210 1.82 -18.12 -6.21
CA LEU A 210 2.08 -17.31 -7.41
C LEU A 210 1.64 -18.04 -8.69
N THR A 211 1.97 -19.32 -8.80
CA THR A 211 1.65 -20.12 -9.99
C THR A 211 0.15 -20.35 -10.13
N LEU A 212 -0.51 -20.87 -9.09
CA LEU A 212 -1.96 -21.10 -9.11
C LEU A 212 -2.74 -19.79 -9.26
N GLY A 213 -2.32 -18.75 -8.54
CA GLY A 213 -2.98 -17.44 -8.59
C GLY A 213 -2.82 -16.79 -9.96
N GLY A 214 -1.64 -16.90 -10.58
CA GLY A 214 -1.39 -16.38 -11.93
C GLY A 214 -2.20 -17.08 -13.01
N VAL A 215 -2.28 -18.43 -12.95
CA VAL A 215 -3.09 -19.23 -13.89
C VAL A 215 -4.57 -18.89 -13.76
N LEU A 216 -5.11 -18.87 -12.54
CA LEU A 216 -6.52 -18.56 -12.32
C LEU A 216 -6.83 -17.10 -12.65
N LEU A 217 -5.95 -16.15 -12.29
CA LEU A 217 -6.11 -14.75 -12.66
C LEU A 217 -6.24 -14.57 -14.17
N HIS A 218 -5.41 -15.25 -14.96
CA HIS A 218 -5.48 -15.18 -16.42
C HIS A 218 -6.87 -15.57 -16.94
N ALA A 219 -7.53 -16.56 -16.34
CA ALA A 219 -8.90 -16.93 -16.66
C ALA A 219 -9.91 -15.85 -16.21
N LEU A 220 -9.78 -15.34 -14.98
CA LEU A 220 -10.74 -14.41 -14.37
C LEU A 220 -10.66 -12.97 -14.92
N VAL A 221 -9.59 -12.58 -15.61
CA VAL A 221 -9.43 -11.24 -16.22
C VAL A 221 -10.56 -10.91 -17.22
N ARG A 222 -11.21 -11.93 -17.79
CA ARG A 222 -12.33 -11.78 -18.74
C ARG A 222 -13.69 -11.54 -18.07
N MET A 223 -13.79 -11.66 -16.75
CA MET A 223 -15.05 -11.48 -16.03
C MET A 223 -15.65 -10.08 -16.24
N PRO A 224 -16.99 -9.95 -16.13
CA PRO A 224 -17.65 -8.65 -16.12
C PRO A 224 -17.21 -7.84 -14.89
N TYR A 225 -17.30 -6.51 -15.01
CA TYR A 225 -16.78 -5.57 -14.00
C TYR A 225 -17.29 -5.86 -12.57
N VAL A 226 -18.59 -6.12 -12.41
CA VAL A 226 -19.20 -6.46 -11.09
C VAL A 226 -18.56 -7.71 -10.49
N ALA A 227 -18.42 -8.78 -11.29
CA ALA A 227 -17.86 -10.03 -10.83
C ALA A 227 -16.39 -9.90 -10.43
N LYS A 228 -15.62 -9.03 -11.11
CA LYS A 228 -14.26 -8.68 -10.69
C LYS A 228 -14.23 -8.02 -9.32
N LEU A 229 -15.10 -7.04 -9.07
CA LEU A 229 -15.15 -6.35 -7.78
C LEU A 229 -15.53 -7.29 -6.64
N ILE A 230 -16.56 -8.11 -6.82
CA ILE A 230 -17.02 -9.07 -5.79
C ILE A 230 -15.96 -10.14 -5.54
N THR A 231 -15.39 -10.72 -6.60
CA THR A 231 -14.35 -11.74 -6.46
C THR A 231 -13.09 -11.16 -5.82
N ALA A 232 -12.71 -9.92 -6.16
CA ALA A 232 -11.60 -9.23 -5.52
C ALA A 232 -11.86 -9.01 -4.03
N LEU A 233 -13.08 -8.59 -3.66
CA LEU A 233 -13.49 -8.37 -2.28
C LEU A 233 -13.39 -9.66 -1.46
N ILE A 234 -13.94 -10.75 -1.98
CA ILE A 234 -13.89 -12.08 -1.34
C ILE A 234 -12.43 -12.53 -1.17
N CYS A 235 -11.60 -12.39 -2.21
CA CYS A 235 -10.19 -12.79 -2.14
C CYS A 235 -9.42 -11.96 -1.10
N LEU A 236 -9.58 -10.64 -1.06
CA LEU A 236 -8.89 -9.81 -0.07
C LEU A 236 -9.39 -10.10 1.36
N GLY A 237 -10.68 -10.35 1.56
CA GLY A 237 -11.22 -10.79 2.85
C GLY A 237 -10.65 -12.14 3.29
N ALA A 238 -10.58 -13.11 2.37
CA ALA A 238 -9.98 -14.42 2.62
C ALA A 238 -8.48 -14.29 2.94
N ALA A 239 -7.74 -13.43 2.25
CA ALA A 239 -6.34 -13.16 2.55
C ALA A 239 -6.15 -12.63 3.98
N VAL A 240 -6.99 -11.69 4.43
CA VAL A 240 -6.97 -11.15 5.80
C VAL A 240 -7.33 -12.23 6.83
N ALA A 241 -8.28 -13.12 6.52
CA ALA A 241 -8.60 -14.23 7.42
C ALA A 241 -7.40 -15.20 7.53
N VAL A 242 -6.85 -15.64 6.40
CA VAL A 242 -5.75 -16.62 6.37
C VAL A 242 -4.50 -16.06 7.03
N ILE A 243 -4.11 -14.79 6.80
CA ILE A 243 -2.90 -14.21 7.40
C ILE A 243 -2.96 -14.16 8.94
N ASN A 244 -4.16 -13.95 9.51
CA ASN A 244 -4.36 -13.88 10.96
C ASN A 244 -4.58 -15.26 11.59
N LEU A 245 -4.98 -16.26 10.80
CA LEU A 245 -5.09 -17.66 11.23
C LEU A 245 -3.83 -18.49 10.96
N ALA A 246 -2.93 -18.01 10.10
CA ALA A 246 -1.74 -18.77 9.70
C ALA A 246 -0.84 -19.07 10.91
N PRO A 247 -0.25 -20.28 10.99
CA PRO A 247 0.71 -20.58 12.05
C PRO A 247 1.91 -19.63 11.94
N GLU A 248 2.45 -19.21 13.08
CA GLU A 248 3.73 -18.51 13.11
C GLU A 248 4.85 -19.45 12.66
N ASN A 249 5.92 -18.89 12.11
CA ASN A 249 7.10 -19.65 11.77
C ASN A 249 8.15 -19.42 12.89
N PRO A 250 8.43 -20.44 13.73
CA PRO A 250 9.35 -20.31 14.85
C PRO A 250 10.78 -19.97 14.44
N TYR A 251 11.15 -20.25 13.19
CA TYR A 251 12.48 -20.02 12.64
C TYR A 251 12.62 -18.64 11.98
N GLN A 252 11.58 -17.81 12.01
CA GLN A 252 11.68 -16.44 11.53
C GLN A 252 12.38 -15.58 12.56
N THR A 253 13.62 -15.21 12.25
CA THR A 253 14.37 -14.23 13.02
C THR A 253 13.85 -12.83 12.69
N ILE A 254 13.47 -12.07 13.71
CA ILE A 254 13.24 -10.62 13.58
C ILE A 254 14.55 -10.00 13.06
N PRO A 255 14.53 -9.18 11.98
CA PRO A 255 15.75 -8.56 11.47
C PRO A 255 16.48 -7.83 12.59
N ALA A 256 17.80 -8.02 12.70
CA ALA A 256 18.61 -7.46 13.79
C ALA A 256 18.47 -5.93 13.91
N LYS A 257 18.25 -5.24 12.78
CA LYS A 257 17.99 -3.79 12.71
C LYS A 257 16.68 -3.34 13.37
N LEU A 258 15.79 -4.27 13.70
CA LEU A 258 14.53 -4.03 14.43
C LEU A 258 14.59 -4.50 15.89
N ILE A 259 15.66 -5.17 16.31
CA ILE A 259 15.86 -5.61 17.69
C ILE A 259 16.29 -4.38 18.50
N ALA A 260 15.50 -4.05 19.52
CA ALA A 260 15.57 -2.79 20.24
C ALA A 260 16.94 -2.57 20.91
N GLY A 261 17.63 -1.49 20.52
CA GLY A 261 18.88 -1.05 21.14
C GLY A 261 19.19 0.43 20.91
N SER A 262 18.63 1.04 19.86
CA SER A 262 18.56 2.49 19.69
C SER A 262 17.35 2.85 18.83
N THR A 263 16.62 3.92 19.18
CA THR A 263 15.45 4.40 18.41
C THR A 263 15.91 5.03 17.09
N THR A 264 16.30 4.19 16.13
CA THR A 264 16.79 4.62 14.83
C THR A 264 15.65 5.16 13.95
N GLN A 265 15.98 6.02 12.98
CA GLN A 265 15.02 6.51 11.98
C GLN A 265 14.34 5.37 11.20
N LEU A 266 15.02 4.24 11.04
CA LEU A 266 14.49 3.02 10.40
C LEU A 266 13.34 2.40 11.21
N LEU A 267 13.41 2.41 12.55
CA LEU A 267 12.31 1.93 13.40
C LEU A 267 11.05 2.80 13.24
N ARG A 268 11.21 4.14 13.24
CA ARG A 268 10.08 5.07 13.03
C ARG A 268 9.42 4.85 11.66
N PHE A 269 10.24 4.70 10.62
CA PHE A 269 9.76 4.38 9.27
C PHE A 269 9.05 3.02 9.22
N SER A 270 9.66 1.98 9.80
CA SER A 270 9.11 0.62 9.84
C SER A 270 7.73 0.59 10.49
N ASN A 271 7.49 1.39 11.54
CA ASN A 271 6.18 1.46 12.19
C ASN A 271 5.09 2.08 11.28
N ILE A 272 5.43 3.10 10.48
CA ILE A 272 4.47 3.69 9.52
C ILE A 272 4.15 2.68 8.42
N VAL A 273 5.16 2.02 7.87
CA VAL A 273 4.94 1.01 6.83
C VAL A 273 4.23 -0.22 7.38
N ARG A 274 4.48 -0.60 8.65
CA ARG A 274 3.71 -1.64 9.35
C ARG A 274 2.24 -1.27 9.41
N ALA A 275 1.91 -0.08 9.91
CA ALA A 275 0.54 0.40 9.98
C ALA A 275 -0.11 0.45 8.59
N LEU A 276 0.62 0.89 7.56
CA LEU A 276 0.15 0.84 6.18
C LEU A 276 -0.13 -0.60 5.72
N SER A 277 0.78 -1.53 5.98
CA SER A 277 0.64 -2.95 5.63
C SER A 277 -0.54 -3.60 6.36
N GLU A 278 -0.82 -3.20 7.60
CA GLU A 278 -1.97 -3.66 8.38
C GLU A 278 -3.28 -3.10 7.84
N LEU A 279 -3.33 -1.80 7.53
CA LEU A 279 -4.55 -1.10 7.14
C LEU A 279 -4.91 -1.24 5.65
N TRP A 280 -3.92 -1.47 4.78
CA TRP A 280 -4.11 -1.52 3.33
C TRP A 280 -5.26 -2.42 2.85
N PRO A 281 -5.40 -3.69 3.29
CA PRO A 281 -6.47 -4.54 2.78
C PRO A 281 -7.85 -4.02 3.16
N PHE A 282 -7.99 -3.35 4.32
CA PHE A 282 -9.24 -2.72 4.73
C PHE A 282 -9.58 -1.51 3.87
N LEU A 283 -8.58 -0.70 3.48
CA LEU A 283 -8.77 0.39 2.52
C LEU A 283 -9.21 -0.13 1.15
N ALA A 284 -8.59 -1.22 0.68
CA ALA A 284 -8.95 -1.87 -0.58
C ALA A 284 -10.37 -2.47 -0.55
N ILE A 285 -10.74 -3.13 0.55
CA ILE A 285 -12.09 -3.68 0.77
C ILE A 285 -13.13 -2.57 0.80
N ALA A 286 -12.91 -1.50 1.58
CA ALA A 286 -13.82 -0.35 1.65
C ALA A 286 -14.03 0.29 0.27
N TYR A 287 -12.95 0.41 -0.51
CA TYR A 287 -13.02 0.88 -1.89
C TYR A 287 -13.84 -0.03 -2.79
N LEU A 288 -13.62 -1.35 -2.74
CA LEU A 288 -14.36 -2.32 -3.57
C LEU A 288 -15.85 -2.29 -3.26
N ILE A 289 -16.22 -2.16 -1.99
CA ILE A 289 -17.62 -1.99 -1.55
C ILE A 289 -18.19 -0.69 -2.13
N ALA A 290 -17.49 0.44 -1.94
CA ALA A 290 -17.95 1.74 -2.46
C ALA A 290 -18.10 1.74 -4.00
N ALA A 291 -17.17 1.11 -4.71
CA ALA A 291 -17.22 0.97 -6.17
C ALA A 291 -18.42 0.12 -6.62
N ALA A 292 -18.70 -0.99 -5.93
CA ALA A 292 -19.84 -1.85 -6.22
C ALA A 292 -21.19 -1.14 -5.93
N LEU A 293 -21.29 -0.43 -4.80
CA LEU A 293 -22.49 0.33 -4.43
C LEU A 293 -22.79 1.46 -5.43
N ARG A 294 -21.77 2.20 -5.85
CA ARG A 294 -21.94 3.29 -6.83
C ARG A 294 -22.44 2.77 -8.18
N LEU A 295 -22.00 1.58 -8.58
CA LEU A 295 -22.50 0.94 -9.80
C LEU A 295 -23.97 0.52 -9.67
N ALA A 296 -24.37 -0.03 -8.51
CA ALA A 296 -25.76 -0.38 -8.24
C ALA A 296 -26.68 0.85 -8.30
N GLN A 297 -26.23 1.99 -7.75
CA GLN A 297 -26.95 3.26 -7.82
C GLN A 297 -27.12 3.78 -9.25
N ILE A 298 -26.08 3.67 -10.09
CA ILE A 298 -26.16 4.07 -11.50
C ILE A 298 -27.20 3.21 -12.23
N ARG A 299 -27.17 1.88 -12.02
CA ARG A 299 -28.14 0.96 -12.64
C ARG A 299 -29.59 1.19 -12.19
N GLN A 300 -29.80 1.66 -10.96
CA GLN A 300 -31.14 2.01 -10.46
C GLN A 300 -31.68 3.33 -11.03
N ARG A 301 -30.80 4.26 -11.42
CA ARG A 301 -31.20 5.56 -11.98
C ARG A 301 -31.56 5.49 -13.46
N ASP A 302 -30.95 4.56 -14.19
CA ASP A 302 -31.27 4.25 -15.58
C ASP A 302 -31.80 2.80 -15.70
N PRO A 303 -33.01 2.50 -15.19
CA PRO A 303 -33.67 1.25 -15.50
C PRO A 303 -34.02 1.27 -16.99
N LEU A 304 -33.39 0.39 -17.76
CA LEU A 304 -33.68 0.16 -19.18
C LEU A 304 -35.17 -0.07 -19.43
#